data_AF-A0A519F2K6-F1
#
_entry.id   AF-A0A519F2K6-F1
#
_cell.length_a   1.000
_cell.length_b   1.000
_cell.length_c   1.000
_cell.angle_alpha   90.00
_cell.angle_beta   90.00
_cell.angle_gamma   90.00
#
_symmetry.space_group_name_H-M   'P 1'
#
loop_
_entity.id
_entity.type
_entity.pdbx_description
1 polymer ?
#
loop_
_entity_poly.entity_id
_entity_poly.type
_entity_poly.pdbx_seq_one_letter_code
_entity_poly.pdbx_strand_id
1 'polypeptide(L)'
;FELSLFPITPPGVEQKSTWLQIRQQKPDYVLFWSAGVMTPAGIREAQASGYPREKLYAIWWAGSDHDVKDIGAGAKGYNAITIHNSAAKDKVHDDLRKFVYDKGQGTGAPTGIGSLAHTRGMMISMLQVEAIRAAQEKYGKGKALTPEQVRWGFENLDLSADKLKALGFGEVMRPVKTSCANHMGDDWARIVQWDGGKWEVKSDWYQSDKKFIDPLVKEYAAKYAKDKNVKPRAC
;
A
#
# COMPACT_ATOMS: atom_id res chain seq x y z
N PHE A 1 21.73 14.02 5.95
CA PHE A 1 21.87 12.96 4.93
C PHE A 1 22.26 13.61 3.62
N GLU A 2 22.87 12.86 2.71
CA GLU A 2 23.09 13.26 1.32
C GLU A 2 22.15 12.44 0.42
N LEU A 3 21.54 13.08 -0.58
CA LEU A 3 20.60 12.44 -1.50
C LEU A 3 21.17 12.42 -2.91
N SER A 4 21.41 11.21 -3.41
CA SER A 4 21.73 10.95 -4.82
C SER A 4 20.51 10.34 -5.51
N LEU A 5 20.14 10.87 -6.67
CA LEU A 5 19.03 10.36 -7.47
C LEU A 5 19.54 9.50 -8.63
N PHE A 6 18.94 8.33 -8.78
CA PHE A 6 19.30 7.34 -9.79
C PHE A 6 18.07 7.02 -10.65
N PRO A 7 17.71 7.89 -11.60
CA PRO A 7 16.53 7.67 -12.43
C PRO A 7 16.67 6.40 -13.26
N ILE A 8 15.57 5.65 -13.38
CA ILE A 8 15.45 4.46 -14.22
C ILE A 8 14.43 4.76 -15.31
N THR A 9 14.82 4.60 -16.57
CA THR A 9 13.94 4.85 -17.71
C THR A 9 12.86 3.76 -17.81
N PRO A 10 11.56 4.10 -17.88
CA PRO A 10 10.49 3.12 -18.12
C PRO A 10 10.72 2.30 -19.40
N PRO A 11 10.41 0.99 -19.43
CA PRO A 11 9.73 0.21 -18.40
C PRO A 11 10.64 -0.28 -17.25
N GLY A 12 11.91 0.13 -17.24
CA GLY A 12 12.85 -0.14 -16.15
C GLY A 12 13.33 -1.59 -16.07
N VAL A 13 13.38 -2.30 -17.20
CA VAL A 13 13.91 -3.67 -17.26
C VAL A 13 15.45 -3.67 -17.26
N GLU A 14 16.06 -2.70 -17.95
CA GLU A 14 17.51 -2.50 -18.00
C GLU A 14 17.95 -1.52 -16.90
N GLN A 15 18.59 -2.02 -15.84
CA GLN A 15 19.04 -1.18 -14.71
C GLN A 15 20.53 -1.32 -14.37
N LYS A 16 21.28 -2.13 -15.12
CA LYS A 16 22.66 -2.48 -14.81
C LYS A 16 23.57 -1.25 -14.60
N SER A 17 23.50 -0.25 -15.48
CA SER A 17 24.29 0.97 -15.36
C SER A 17 23.98 1.74 -14.08
N THR A 18 22.69 1.87 -13.75
CA THR A 18 22.20 2.49 -12.51
C THR A 18 22.73 1.75 -11.27
N TRP A 19 22.68 0.43 -11.25
CA TRP A 19 23.17 -0.36 -10.12
C TRP A 19 24.70 -0.38 -10.00
N LEU A 20 25.43 -0.25 -11.12
CA LEU A 20 26.87 -0.02 -11.09
C LEU A 20 27.22 1.35 -10.48
N GLN A 21 26.43 2.40 -10.76
CA GLN A 21 26.60 3.70 -10.12
C GLN A 21 26.31 3.63 -8.62
N ILE A 22 25.23 2.95 -8.21
CA ILE A 22 24.91 2.72 -6.79
C ILE A 22 26.08 1.98 -6.11
N ARG A 23 26.61 0.93 -6.72
CA ARG A 23 27.78 0.20 -6.19
C ARG A 23 29.01 1.09 -6.04
N GLN A 24 29.26 1.99 -7.01
CA GLN A 24 30.39 2.91 -6.97
C GLN A 24 30.24 3.94 -5.84
N GLN A 25 29.03 4.50 -5.68
CA GLN A 25 28.74 5.52 -4.66
C GLN A 25 28.61 4.94 -3.25
N LYS A 26 28.33 3.63 -3.12
CA LYS A 26 28.20 2.91 -1.84
C LYS A 26 27.24 3.62 -0.85
N PRO A 27 26.00 3.97 -1.26
CA PRO A 27 25.07 4.63 -0.35
C PRO A 27 24.69 3.70 0.80
N ASP A 28 24.51 4.27 1.98
CA ASP A 28 24.10 3.51 3.17
C ASP A 28 22.77 2.80 2.96
N TYR A 29 21.82 3.44 2.29
CA TYR A 29 20.49 2.89 1.98
C TYR A 29 20.04 3.31 0.59
N VAL A 30 19.19 2.48 -0.02
CA VAL A 30 18.48 2.83 -1.26
C VAL A 30 16.99 2.83 -0.98
N LEU A 31 16.35 3.98 -1.19
CA LEU A 31 14.89 4.07 -1.28
C LEU A 31 14.47 3.68 -2.70
N PHE A 32 13.83 2.52 -2.84
CA PHE A 32 13.52 1.93 -4.13
C PHE A 32 12.10 2.29 -4.58
N TRP A 33 12.03 3.29 -5.47
CA TRP A 33 10.80 3.79 -6.04
C TRP A 33 10.45 3.05 -7.34
N SER A 34 10.01 1.80 -7.24
CA SER A 34 9.68 0.95 -8.39
C SER A 34 8.23 0.47 -8.39
N ALA A 35 7.77 -0.09 -9.52
CA ALA A 35 6.48 -0.76 -9.64
C ALA A 35 6.48 -1.74 -10.81
N GLY A 36 5.77 -2.87 -10.69
CA GLY A 36 5.65 -3.85 -11.77
C GLY A 36 7.01 -4.41 -12.20
N VAL A 37 7.24 -4.58 -13.51
CA VAL A 37 8.40 -5.32 -14.06
C VAL A 37 9.77 -4.74 -13.67
N MET A 38 9.86 -3.45 -13.33
CA MET A 38 11.12 -2.85 -12.88
C MET A 38 11.50 -3.28 -11.46
N THR A 39 10.56 -3.71 -10.63
CA THR A 39 10.86 -4.15 -9.25
C THR A 39 11.73 -5.41 -9.25
N PRO A 40 11.32 -6.55 -9.85
CA PRO A 40 12.15 -7.75 -9.86
C PRO A 40 13.43 -7.56 -10.68
N ALA A 41 13.42 -6.72 -11.73
CA ALA A 41 14.65 -6.38 -12.46
C ALA A 41 15.68 -5.68 -11.55
N GLY A 42 15.25 -4.68 -10.78
CA GLY A 42 16.13 -3.96 -9.86
C GLY A 42 16.63 -4.82 -8.71
N ILE A 43 15.82 -5.71 -8.15
CA ILE A 43 16.26 -6.63 -7.09
C ILE A 43 17.33 -7.60 -7.62
N ARG A 44 17.18 -8.12 -8.86
CA ARG A 44 18.21 -8.95 -9.49
C ARG A 44 19.51 -8.19 -9.74
N GLU A 45 19.42 -6.93 -10.16
CA GLU A 45 20.62 -6.09 -10.33
C GLU A 45 21.27 -5.69 -9.00
N ALA A 46 20.48 -5.48 -7.94
CA ALA A 46 21.00 -5.32 -6.58
C ALA A 46 21.80 -6.57 -6.15
N GLN A 47 21.27 -7.77 -6.45
CA GLN A 47 21.98 -9.02 -6.22
C GLN A 47 23.27 -9.12 -7.05
N ALA A 48 23.20 -8.85 -8.36
CA ALA A 48 24.33 -8.96 -9.28
C ALA A 48 25.45 -7.95 -8.99
N SER A 49 25.10 -6.74 -8.56
CA SER A 49 26.05 -5.69 -8.17
C SER A 49 26.61 -5.88 -6.76
N GLY A 50 26.02 -6.78 -5.95
CA GLY A 50 26.42 -7.03 -4.57
C GLY A 50 25.88 -5.98 -3.58
N TYR A 51 24.85 -5.22 -3.93
CA TYR A 51 24.18 -4.34 -2.98
C TYR A 51 23.37 -5.17 -1.97
N PRO A 52 23.51 -4.91 -0.65
CA PRO A 52 22.78 -5.66 0.38
C PRO A 52 21.28 -5.35 0.32
N ARG A 53 20.45 -6.39 0.14
CA ARG A 53 18.99 -6.21 0.03
C ARG A 53 18.37 -5.75 1.35
N GLU A 54 19.03 -6.04 2.48
CA GLU A 54 18.68 -5.54 3.81
C GLU A 54 18.73 -4.01 3.92
N LYS A 55 19.45 -3.34 3.02
CA LYS A 55 19.52 -1.87 2.94
C LYS A 55 18.68 -1.28 1.80
N LEU A 56 17.92 -2.13 1.10
CA LEU A 56 17.00 -1.75 0.04
C LEU A 56 15.59 -1.64 0.64
N TYR A 57 15.03 -0.41 0.63
CA TYR A 57 13.72 -0.10 1.19
C TYR A 57 12.80 0.40 0.11
N ALA A 58 11.82 -0.41 -0.26
CA ALA A 58 10.94 -0.10 -1.36
C ALA A 58 9.64 0.56 -0.92
N ILE A 59 9.08 1.36 -1.82
CA ILE A 59 7.74 1.92 -1.63
C ILE A 59 6.68 0.82 -1.67
N TRP A 60 5.46 1.15 -1.24
CA TRP A 60 4.40 0.15 -1.10
C TRP A 60 4.08 -0.59 -2.41
N TRP A 61 4.13 0.09 -3.57
CA TRP A 61 3.89 -0.51 -4.89
C TRP A 61 4.90 -1.59 -5.28
N ALA A 62 6.06 -1.63 -4.63
CA ALA A 62 7.15 -2.58 -4.85
C ALA A 62 7.27 -3.60 -3.70
N GLY A 63 6.20 -3.77 -2.92
CA GLY A 63 6.09 -4.80 -1.91
C GLY A 63 4.95 -5.74 -2.26
N SER A 64 5.20 -6.78 -3.04
CA SER A 64 4.27 -7.87 -3.32
C SER A 64 5.01 -9.16 -3.59
N ASP A 65 4.40 -10.30 -3.33
CA ASP A 65 4.97 -11.63 -3.57
C ASP A 65 5.48 -11.79 -5.01
N HIS A 66 4.80 -11.22 -6.00
CA HIS A 66 5.23 -11.29 -7.41
C HIS A 66 6.56 -10.57 -7.69
N ASP A 67 6.96 -9.61 -6.85
CA ASP A 67 8.21 -8.86 -7.03
C ASP A 67 9.44 -9.69 -6.61
N VAL A 68 9.26 -10.67 -5.74
CA VAL A 68 10.35 -11.34 -5.01
C VAL A 68 10.35 -12.86 -5.15
N LYS A 69 9.19 -13.49 -5.35
CA LYS A 69 9.01 -14.94 -5.27
C LYS A 69 9.93 -15.71 -6.22
N ASP A 70 10.02 -15.26 -7.48
CA ASP A 70 10.83 -15.94 -8.51
C ASP A 70 12.34 -15.64 -8.37
N ILE A 71 12.72 -14.71 -7.49
CA ILE A 71 14.12 -14.41 -7.15
C ILE A 71 14.58 -15.29 -5.96
N GLY A 72 13.64 -15.77 -5.14
CA GLY A 72 13.89 -16.66 -4.01
C GLY A 72 14.91 -16.08 -3.02
N ALA A 73 15.94 -16.85 -2.70
CA ALA A 73 17.00 -16.44 -1.77
C ALA A 73 17.76 -15.17 -2.21
N GLY A 74 17.76 -14.84 -3.51
CA GLY A 74 18.36 -13.60 -4.01
C GLY A 74 17.69 -12.34 -3.48
N ALA A 75 16.38 -12.41 -3.18
CA ALA A 75 15.60 -11.30 -2.61
C ALA A 75 15.55 -11.29 -1.08
N LYS A 76 16.17 -12.27 -0.39
CA LYS A 76 16.20 -12.29 1.07
C LYS A 76 16.77 -10.98 1.63
N GLY A 77 16.12 -10.43 2.64
CA GLY A 77 16.48 -9.15 3.25
C GLY A 77 15.79 -7.94 2.62
N TYR A 78 15.16 -8.07 1.45
CA TYR A 78 14.48 -6.96 0.78
C TYR A 78 13.34 -6.40 1.63
N ASN A 79 13.35 -5.08 1.85
CA ASN A 79 12.34 -4.41 2.66
C ASN A 79 11.34 -3.66 1.78
N ALA A 80 10.08 -3.64 2.22
CA ALA A 80 9.05 -2.80 1.63
C ALA A 80 8.20 -2.15 2.73
N ILE A 81 7.74 -0.92 2.48
CA ILE A 81 6.73 -0.29 3.32
C ILE A 81 5.34 -0.87 3.01
N THR A 82 4.53 -1.07 4.04
CA THR A 82 3.15 -1.53 3.91
C THR A 82 2.23 -0.77 4.87
N ILE A 83 0.96 -0.64 4.48
CA ILE A 83 -0.10 0.04 5.26
C ILE A 83 -1.01 -0.95 6.01
N HIS A 84 -0.63 -2.23 6.01
CA HIS A 84 -1.43 -3.31 6.58
C HIS A 84 -0.55 -4.38 7.20
N ASN A 85 -1.21 -5.29 7.92
CA ASN A 85 -0.54 -6.41 8.52
C ASN A 85 -0.30 -7.55 7.54
N SER A 86 0.69 -7.41 6.65
CA SER A 86 0.96 -8.38 5.58
C SER A 86 1.23 -9.82 6.04
N ALA A 87 1.56 -10.03 7.31
CA ALA A 87 1.82 -11.36 7.88
C ALA A 87 0.61 -11.93 8.63
N ALA A 88 -0.45 -11.13 8.83
CA ALA A 88 -1.64 -11.58 9.54
C ALA A 88 -2.55 -12.40 8.63
N LYS A 89 -3.17 -13.41 9.25
CA LYS A 89 -4.37 -14.06 8.75
C LYS A 89 -5.52 -13.67 9.67
N ASP A 90 -6.67 -13.39 9.06
CA ASP A 90 -7.89 -12.97 9.77
C ASP A 90 -9.12 -13.60 9.11
N LYS A 91 -10.28 -13.51 9.75
CA LYS A 91 -11.55 -14.11 9.36
C LYS A 91 -11.91 -13.84 7.89
N VAL A 92 -11.60 -12.66 7.35
CA VAL A 92 -11.88 -12.34 5.94
C VAL A 92 -11.21 -13.30 4.98
N HIS A 93 -10.02 -13.83 5.30
CA HIS A 93 -9.31 -14.77 4.45
C HIS A 93 -10.02 -16.12 4.38
N ASP A 94 -10.55 -16.58 5.53
CA ASP A 94 -11.30 -17.83 5.62
C ASP A 94 -12.70 -17.69 5.00
N ASP A 95 -13.36 -16.56 5.23
CA ASP A 95 -14.64 -16.23 4.57
C ASP A 95 -14.48 -16.18 3.05
N LEU A 96 -13.42 -15.54 2.54
CA LEU A 96 -13.18 -15.46 1.11
C LEU A 96 -12.97 -16.85 0.50
N ARG A 97 -12.20 -17.72 1.18
CA ARG A 97 -12.06 -19.12 0.76
C ARG A 97 -13.42 -19.81 0.69
N LYS A 98 -14.16 -19.80 1.79
CA LYS A 98 -15.45 -20.49 1.94
C LYS A 98 -16.52 -20.00 0.97
N PHE A 99 -16.68 -18.68 0.86
CA PHE A 99 -17.81 -18.09 0.16
C PHE A 99 -17.54 -17.83 -1.33
N VAL A 100 -16.27 -17.78 -1.75
CA VAL A 100 -15.89 -17.48 -3.14
C VAL A 100 -15.11 -18.64 -3.76
N TYR A 101 -13.94 -18.99 -3.21
CA TYR A 101 -13.05 -19.95 -3.88
C TYR A 101 -13.56 -21.40 -3.82
N ASP A 102 -14.10 -21.84 -2.69
CA ASP A 102 -14.67 -23.20 -2.54
C ASP A 102 -15.93 -23.39 -3.41
N LYS A 103 -16.54 -22.28 -3.85
CA LYS A 103 -17.66 -22.26 -4.80
C LYS A 103 -17.23 -22.11 -6.26
N GLY A 104 -15.92 -22.09 -6.55
CA GLY A 104 -15.40 -21.90 -7.90
C GLY A 104 -15.63 -20.50 -8.47
N GLN A 105 -15.88 -19.50 -7.62
CA GLN A 105 -16.15 -18.10 -8.03
C GLN A 105 -14.92 -17.20 -7.92
N GLY A 106 -13.75 -17.76 -7.59
CA GLY A 106 -12.48 -17.05 -7.58
C GLY A 106 -11.94 -16.84 -8.99
N THR A 107 -11.38 -15.66 -9.27
CA THR A 107 -10.77 -15.34 -10.57
C THR A 107 -9.27 -15.69 -10.66
N GLY A 108 -8.67 -16.15 -9.55
CA GLY A 108 -7.26 -16.54 -9.47
C GLY A 108 -7.05 -17.84 -8.68
N ALA A 109 -5.78 -18.19 -8.46
CA ALA A 109 -5.45 -19.37 -7.65
C ALA A 109 -5.73 -19.14 -6.16
N PRO A 110 -6.36 -20.08 -5.43
CA PRO A 110 -6.61 -19.96 -3.99
C PRO A 110 -5.35 -19.80 -3.13
N THR A 111 -4.17 -20.12 -3.67
CA THR A 111 -2.87 -19.92 -3.03
C THR A 111 -2.46 -18.45 -2.96
N GLY A 112 -3.12 -17.57 -3.71
CA GLY A 112 -2.89 -16.12 -3.66
C GLY A 112 -3.60 -15.42 -2.50
N ILE A 113 -4.53 -16.10 -1.81
CA ILE A 113 -5.24 -15.55 -0.66
C ILE A 113 -4.22 -15.27 0.46
N GLY A 114 -4.17 -14.02 0.92
CA GLY A 114 -3.23 -13.56 1.94
C GLY A 114 -1.89 -13.07 1.40
N SER A 115 -1.64 -13.19 0.09
CA SER A 115 -0.51 -12.49 -0.53
C SER A 115 -0.67 -10.97 -0.34
N LEU A 116 0.45 -10.27 -0.29
CA LEU A 116 0.47 -8.87 0.12
C LEU A 116 -0.43 -8.00 -0.78
N ALA A 117 -0.32 -8.17 -2.10
CA ALA A 117 -1.16 -7.45 -3.06
C ALA A 117 -2.64 -7.86 -2.98
N HIS A 118 -2.94 -9.14 -2.79
CA HIS A 118 -4.32 -9.61 -2.65
C HIS A 118 -4.98 -9.01 -1.39
N THR A 119 -4.27 -8.96 -0.27
CA THR A 119 -4.76 -8.34 0.98
C THR A 119 -5.08 -6.86 0.79
N ARG A 120 -4.26 -6.12 0.03
CA ARG A 120 -4.57 -4.73 -0.33
C ARG A 120 -5.86 -4.61 -1.15
N GLY A 121 -6.05 -5.50 -2.13
CA GLY A 121 -7.29 -5.56 -2.91
C GLY A 121 -8.52 -5.73 -2.02
N MET A 122 -8.46 -6.68 -1.06
CA MET A 122 -9.54 -6.89 -0.10
C MET A 122 -9.82 -5.64 0.76
N MET A 123 -8.78 -4.95 1.22
CA MET A 123 -8.95 -3.71 1.99
C MET A 123 -9.61 -2.61 1.16
N ILE A 124 -9.16 -2.40 -0.09
CA ILE A 124 -9.75 -1.39 -0.98
C ILE A 124 -11.23 -1.68 -1.21
N SER A 125 -11.58 -2.95 -1.49
CA SER A 125 -12.97 -3.36 -1.66
C SER A 125 -13.80 -3.15 -0.40
N MET A 126 -13.26 -3.49 0.78
CA MET A 126 -13.92 -3.26 2.06
C MET A 126 -14.18 -1.77 2.29
N LEU A 127 -13.17 -0.91 2.14
CA LEU A 127 -13.32 0.55 2.32
C LEU A 127 -14.40 1.13 1.41
N GLN A 128 -14.47 0.69 0.15
CA GLN A 128 -15.51 1.12 -0.78
C GLN A 128 -16.91 0.67 -0.35
N VAL A 129 -17.06 -0.58 0.10
CA VAL A 129 -18.33 -1.12 0.61
C VAL A 129 -18.77 -0.39 1.88
N GLU A 130 -17.85 -0.13 2.82
CA GLU A 130 -18.14 0.60 4.05
C GLU A 130 -18.54 2.06 3.78
N ALA A 131 -17.91 2.73 2.80
CA ALA A 131 -18.27 4.09 2.41
C ALA A 131 -19.70 4.13 1.83
N ILE A 132 -20.03 3.19 0.96
CA ILE A 132 -21.38 3.05 0.40
C ILE A 132 -22.39 2.74 1.51
N ARG A 133 -22.04 1.88 2.47
CA ARG A 133 -22.92 1.56 3.60
C ARG A 133 -23.19 2.79 4.47
N ALA A 134 -22.15 3.55 4.83
CA ALA A 134 -22.31 4.78 5.61
C ALA A 134 -23.22 5.78 4.87
N ALA A 135 -23.05 5.93 3.56
CA ALA A 135 -23.93 6.77 2.75
C ALA A 135 -25.38 6.24 2.70
N GLN A 136 -25.58 4.92 2.59
CA GLN A 136 -26.92 4.31 2.64
C GLN A 136 -27.59 4.49 4.01
N GLU A 137 -26.84 4.46 5.11
CA GLU A 137 -27.39 4.74 6.44
C GLU A 137 -27.97 6.15 6.54
N LYS A 138 -27.36 7.13 5.86
CA LYS A 138 -27.84 8.52 5.83
C LYS A 138 -28.93 8.78 4.78
N TYR A 139 -28.77 8.26 3.57
CA TYR A 139 -29.58 8.63 2.40
C TYR A 139 -30.62 7.58 2.00
N GLY A 140 -30.62 6.41 2.63
CA GLY A 140 -31.63 5.36 2.47
C GLY A 140 -31.02 3.97 2.29
N LYS A 141 -31.27 3.08 3.27
CA LYS A 141 -30.79 1.70 3.25
C LYS A 141 -31.30 0.93 2.02
N GLY A 142 -30.40 0.24 1.34
CA GLY A 142 -30.72 -0.58 0.17
C GLY A 142 -31.05 0.19 -1.11
N LYS A 143 -30.95 1.52 -1.10
CA LYS A 143 -31.19 2.34 -2.31
C LYS A 143 -29.90 2.54 -3.10
N ALA A 144 -30.04 2.72 -4.41
CA ALA A 144 -28.97 3.25 -5.23
C ALA A 144 -28.61 4.66 -4.76
N LEU A 145 -27.32 4.97 -4.75
CA LEU A 145 -26.78 6.26 -4.30
C LEU A 145 -26.24 7.07 -5.46
N THR A 146 -26.33 8.40 -5.35
CA THR A 146 -25.66 9.30 -6.30
C THR A 146 -24.16 9.42 -5.98
N PRO A 147 -23.32 9.87 -6.93
CA PRO A 147 -21.89 10.09 -6.67
C PRO A 147 -21.61 11.02 -5.48
N GLU A 148 -22.44 12.04 -5.26
CA GLU A 148 -22.28 12.99 -4.14
C GLU A 148 -22.58 12.34 -2.80
N GLN A 149 -23.56 11.42 -2.77
CA GLN A 149 -23.89 10.64 -1.57
C GLN A 149 -22.78 9.64 -1.26
N VAL A 150 -22.23 8.97 -2.27
CA VAL A 150 -21.08 8.06 -2.10
C VAL A 150 -19.85 8.83 -1.64
N ARG A 151 -19.58 10.03 -2.20
CA ARG A 151 -18.52 10.93 -1.69
C ARG A 151 -18.75 11.24 -0.22
N TRP A 152 -19.98 11.58 0.18
CA TRP A 152 -20.28 11.82 1.60
C TRP A 152 -19.94 10.60 2.46
N GLY A 153 -20.25 9.39 1.98
CA GLY A 153 -19.85 8.14 2.64
C GLY A 153 -18.33 8.00 2.81
N PHE A 154 -17.56 8.26 1.75
CA PHE A 154 -16.10 8.26 1.81
C PHE A 154 -15.52 9.34 2.72
N GLU A 155 -16.20 10.48 2.87
CA GLU A 155 -15.82 11.57 3.77
C GLU A 155 -16.31 11.36 5.20
N ASN A 156 -17.03 10.27 5.50
CA ASN A 156 -17.56 9.96 6.83
C ASN A 156 -17.32 8.49 7.19
N LEU A 157 -16.24 7.89 6.64
CA LEU A 157 -15.80 6.58 7.09
C LEU A 157 -15.36 6.71 8.55
N ASP A 158 -15.85 5.79 9.38
CA ASP A 158 -15.47 5.66 10.79
C ASP A 158 -15.39 4.16 11.10
N LEU A 159 -14.21 3.60 10.87
CA LEU A 159 -13.91 2.19 11.06
C LEU A 159 -13.09 2.01 12.33
N SER A 160 -13.79 1.79 13.45
CA SER A 160 -13.18 1.44 14.73
C SER A 160 -12.56 0.04 14.72
N ALA A 161 -11.74 -0.27 15.72
CA ALA A 161 -11.18 -1.61 15.90
C ALA A 161 -12.27 -2.70 15.97
N ASP A 162 -13.37 -2.44 16.69
CA ASP A 162 -14.50 -3.37 16.79
C ASP A 162 -15.20 -3.60 15.46
N LYS A 163 -15.38 -2.54 14.65
CA LYS A 163 -15.96 -2.67 13.30
C LYS A 163 -15.04 -3.48 12.40
N LEU A 164 -13.73 -3.19 12.40
CA LEU A 164 -12.75 -3.96 11.62
C LEU A 164 -12.72 -5.43 12.05
N LYS A 165 -12.77 -5.72 13.35
CA LYS A 165 -12.87 -7.09 13.88
C LYS A 165 -14.14 -7.80 13.40
N ALA A 166 -15.30 -7.13 13.44
CA ALA A 166 -16.56 -7.69 12.94
C ALA A 166 -16.53 -7.99 11.43
N LEU A 167 -15.82 -7.16 10.65
CA LEU A 167 -15.59 -7.35 9.22
C LEU A 167 -14.50 -8.39 8.90
N GLY A 168 -13.75 -8.87 9.90
CA GLY A 168 -12.64 -9.81 9.72
C GLY A 168 -11.33 -9.17 9.24
N PHE A 169 -11.13 -7.89 9.52
CA PHE A 169 -9.93 -7.10 9.21
C PHE A 169 -9.21 -6.56 10.47
N GLY A 170 -9.59 -7.01 11.66
CA GLY A 170 -9.06 -6.50 12.93
C GLY A 170 -7.55 -6.69 13.09
N GLU A 171 -7.01 -7.78 12.56
CA GLU A 171 -5.57 -8.06 12.59
C GLU A 171 -4.82 -7.47 11.38
N VAL A 172 -5.55 -7.16 10.30
CA VAL A 172 -5.01 -6.70 9.01
C VAL A 172 -4.82 -5.20 8.96
N MET A 173 -5.76 -4.44 9.53
CA MET A 173 -5.84 -2.99 9.32
C MET A 173 -6.01 -2.26 10.65
N ARG A 174 -5.35 -1.09 10.77
CA ARG A 174 -5.59 -0.18 11.90
C ARG A 174 -6.88 0.61 11.69
N PRO A 175 -7.53 1.10 12.76
CA PRO A 175 -8.68 1.99 12.65
C PRO A 175 -8.42 3.14 11.67
N VAL A 176 -9.45 3.54 10.92
CA VAL A 176 -9.36 4.64 9.97
C VAL A 176 -10.62 5.49 10.05
N LYS A 177 -10.43 6.80 10.01
CA LYS A 177 -11.51 7.78 9.96
C LYS A 177 -11.19 8.88 8.97
N THR A 178 -12.13 9.19 8.09
CA THR A 178 -11.97 10.24 7.08
C THR A 178 -12.91 11.41 7.37
N SER A 179 -12.64 12.54 6.71
CA SER A 179 -13.46 13.75 6.78
C SER A 179 -13.38 14.52 5.46
N CYS A 180 -14.23 15.54 5.28
CA CYS A 180 -14.13 16.49 4.16
C CYS A 180 -12.73 17.14 4.04
N ALA A 181 -12.06 17.37 5.18
CA ALA A 181 -10.72 17.96 5.24
C ALA A 181 -9.59 16.92 5.19
N ASN A 182 -9.90 15.62 5.33
CA ASN A 182 -8.93 14.53 5.38
C ASN A 182 -9.48 13.29 4.66
N HIS A 183 -9.15 13.16 3.37
CA HIS A 183 -9.53 12.01 2.55
C HIS A 183 -8.61 10.79 2.71
N MET A 184 -7.46 10.95 3.36
CA MET A 184 -6.53 9.85 3.64
C MET A 184 -6.95 9.05 4.87
N GLY A 185 -7.46 9.76 5.88
CA GLY A 185 -7.69 9.24 7.22
C GLY A 185 -6.39 9.23 8.03
N ASP A 186 -5.85 8.06 8.31
CA ASP A 186 -4.56 7.92 8.99
C ASP A 186 -3.48 7.40 8.04
N ASP A 187 -2.22 7.69 8.36
CA ASP A 187 -1.04 7.39 7.56
C ASP A 187 -0.10 6.37 8.22
N TRP A 188 -0.68 5.44 8.98
CA TRP A 188 0.07 4.37 9.61
C TRP A 188 0.69 3.45 8.56
N ALA A 189 2.00 3.24 8.68
CA ALA A 189 2.74 2.31 7.84
C ALA A 189 3.79 1.56 8.66
N ARG A 190 4.32 0.47 8.13
CA ARG A 190 5.38 -0.32 8.77
C ARG A 190 6.22 -1.03 7.71
N ILE A 191 7.36 -1.58 8.15
CA ILE A 191 8.29 -2.30 7.28
C ILE A 191 8.04 -3.80 7.36
N VAL A 192 7.93 -4.41 6.18
CA VAL A 192 8.01 -5.86 6.01
C VAL A 192 9.29 -6.21 5.27
N GLN A 193 9.84 -7.38 5.58
CA GLN A 193 11.04 -7.90 4.97
C GLN A 193 10.79 -9.29 4.41
N TRP A 194 11.33 -9.57 3.22
CA TRP A 194 11.29 -10.90 2.63
C TRP A 194 12.36 -11.81 3.26
N ASP A 195 11.95 -12.94 3.82
CA ASP A 195 12.88 -13.91 4.44
C ASP A 195 13.51 -14.89 3.44
N GLY A 196 13.06 -14.87 2.18
CA GLY A 196 13.40 -15.83 1.13
C GLY A 196 12.20 -16.65 0.65
N GLY A 197 11.09 -16.68 1.40
CA GLY A 197 9.86 -17.39 1.06
C GLY A 197 8.55 -16.74 1.50
N LYS A 198 8.57 -15.84 2.51
CA LYS A 198 7.41 -15.08 2.99
C LYS A 198 7.82 -13.69 3.49
N TRP A 199 6.82 -12.83 3.65
CA TRP A 199 6.97 -11.51 4.28
C TRP A 199 6.91 -11.62 5.80
N GLU A 200 7.88 -11.00 6.47
CA GLU A 200 7.91 -10.85 7.93
C GLU A 200 7.81 -9.39 8.33
N VAL A 201 7.12 -9.11 9.43
CA VAL A 201 7.06 -7.77 10.01
C VAL A 201 8.37 -7.50 10.74
N LYS A 202 9.05 -6.39 10.41
CA LYS A 202 10.34 -6.01 11.03
C LYS A 202 10.30 -4.71 11.81
N SER A 203 9.14 -4.05 11.87
CA SER A 203 8.99 -2.83 12.65
C SER A 203 7.64 -2.75 13.34
N ASP A 204 7.57 -1.86 14.33
CA ASP A 204 6.32 -1.29 14.78
C ASP A 204 5.69 -0.39 13.69
N TRP A 205 4.59 0.25 14.04
CA TRP A 205 3.91 1.21 13.19
C TRP A 205 4.56 2.60 13.28
N TYR A 206 4.70 3.24 12.13
CA TYR A 206 5.16 4.60 11.96
C TYR A 206 4.04 5.48 11.42
N GLN A 207 4.09 6.78 11.74
CA GLN A 207 3.32 7.83 11.07
C GLN A 207 4.28 8.84 10.46
N SER A 208 3.81 9.56 9.44
CA SER A 208 4.55 10.71 8.96
C SER A 208 4.48 11.86 9.96
N ASP A 209 5.57 12.63 10.03
CA ASP A 209 5.60 13.84 10.84
C ASP A 209 4.81 14.96 10.13
N LYS A 210 3.62 15.25 10.67
CA LYS A 210 2.68 16.25 10.14
C LYS A 210 3.28 17.65 10.07
N LYS A 211 4.30 17.96 10.88
CA LYS A 211 5.02 19.23 10.81
C LYS A 211 5.62 19.47 9.42
N PHE A 212 6.07 18.41 8.75
CA PHE A 212 6.65 18.49 7.41
C PHE A 212 5.60 18.23 6.32
N ILE A 213 4.66 17.32 6.55
CA ILE A 213 3.70 16.90 5.51
C ILE A 213 2.53 17.88 5.34
N ASP A 214 1.93 18.37 6.43
CA ASP A 214 0.71 19.20 6.34
C ASP A 214 0.93 20.52 5.56
N PRO A 215 2.07 21.24 5.72
CA PRO A 215 2.33 22.41 4.90
C PRO A 215 2.38 22.10 3.40
N LEU A 216 3.01 20.98 3.01
CA LEU A 216 3.11 20.56 1.61
C LEU A 216 1.73 20.19 1.05
N VAL A 217 0.91 19.45 1.82
CA VAL A 217 -0.47 19.14 1.40
C VAL A 217 -1.28 20.41 1.17
N LYS A 218 -1.20 21.38 2.08
CA LYS A 218 -1.90 22.67 1.95
C LYS A 218 -1.40 23.46 0.73
N GLU A 219 -0.09 23.55 0.56
CA GLU A 219 0.54 24.27 -0.56
C GLU A 219 0.13 23.68 -1.90
N TYR A 220 0.33 22.38 -2.10
CA TYR A 220 0.04 21.73 -3.38
C TYR A 220 -1.46 21.65 -3.68
N ALA A 221 -2.32 21.47 -2.66
CA ALA A 221 -3.77 21.54 -2.83
C ALA A 221 -4.22 22.95 -3.24
N ALA A 222 -3.70 23.99 -2.58
CA ALA A 222 -4.03 25.39 -2.91
C ALA A 222 -3.52 25.76 -4.32
N LYS A 223 -2.30 25.34 -4.67
CA LYS A 223 -1.75 25.51 -6.01
C LYS A 223 -2.61 24.84 -7.06
N TYR A 224 -2.98 23.57 -6.86
CA TYR A 224 -3.86 22.86 -7.79
C TYR A 224 -5.21 23.55 -7.93
N ALA A 225 -5.82 23.99 -6.82
CA ALA A 225 -7.09 24.69 -6.82
C ALA A 225 -7.03 25.98 -7.65
N LYS A 226 -5.96 26.76 -7.50
CA LYS A 226 -5.70 27.96 -8.32
C LYS A 226 -5.52 27.60 -9.80
N ASP A 227 -4.61 26.67 -10.10
CA ASP A 227 -4.23 26.31 -11.47
C ASP A 227 -5.40 25.69 -12.26
N LYS A 228 -6.33 25.02 -11.57
CA LYS A 228 -7.52 24.38 -12.17
C LYS A 228 -8.81 25.16 -11.95
N ASN A 229 -8.75 26.37 -11.39
CA ASN A 229 -9.91 27.19 -11.05
C ASN A 229 -10.98 26.43 -10.23
N VAL A 230 -10.53 25.60 -9.30
CA VAL A 230 -11.39 24.84 -8.37
C VAL A 230 -11.58 25.69 -7.13
N LYS A 231 -12.84 25.99 -6.78
CA LYS A 231 -13.17 26.65 -5.51
C LYS A 231 -13.06 25.64 -4.36
N PRO A 232 -12.17 25.83 -3.37
CA PRO A 232 -12.12 24.97 -2.20
C PRO A 232 -13.47 24.94 -1.47
N ARG A 233 -13.86 23.77 -0.97
CA ARG A 233 -15.09 23.59 -0.20
C ARG A 233 -14.92 24.15 1.21
N ALA A 234 -16.01 24.66 1.78
CA ALA A 234 -16.08 24.86 3.22
C ALA A 234 -16.30 23.49 3.88
N CYS A 235 -15.24 23.02 4.53
CA CYS A 235 -15.18 21.92 5.48
C CYS A 235 -14.75 22.56 6.82
#